data_AF-A0A1F3Z3R8-F1
#
_entry.id   AF-A0A1F3Z3R8-F1
#
_cell.length_a   1.000
_cell.length_b   1.000
_cell.length_c   1.000
_cell.angle_alpha   90.00
_cell.angle_beta   90.00
_cell.angle_gamma   90.00
#
_symmetry.space_group_name_H-M   'P 1'
#
loop_
_entity.id
_entity.type
_entity.pdbx_description
1 polymer ?
#
loop_
_entity_poly.entity_id
_entity_poly.type
_entity_poly.pdbx_seq_one_letter_code
_entity_poly.pdbx_strand_id
1 'polypeptide(L)' 'MIWALTTRVDAARDTLIVENTPIDYLDFASPVSGPGSKMGIDATNKWPGETTREWGTPITRDKDVVARIDAIWKDLGL' A
#
# COMPACT_ATOMS: atom_id res chain seq x y z
N MET A 1 5.16 -2.29 -1.39
CA MET A 1 3.93 -1.52 -1.69
C MET A 1 3.00 -2.29 -2.62
N ILE A 2 3.44 -2.74 -3.81
CA ILE A 2 2.58 -3.49 -4.76
C ILE A 2 1.82 -4.67 -4.14
N TRP A 3 2.49 -5.49 -3.32
CA TRP A 3 1.82 -6.61 -2.64
C TRP A 3 0.61 -6.20 -1.80
N ALA A 4 0.67 -5.08 -1.08
CA ALA A 4 -0.47 -4.61 -0.29
C ALA A 4 -1.62 -4.16 -1.20
N LEU A 5 -1.32 -3.47 -2.30
CA LEU A 5 -2.32 -3.07 -3.29
C LEU A 5 -3.01 -4.28 -3.91
N THR A 6 -2.28 -5.33 -4.28
CA THR A 6 -2.86 -6.48 -4.98
C THR A 6 -3.54 -7.49 -4.08
N THR A 7 -3.33 -7.43 -2.76
CA THR A 7 -3.91 -8.41 -1.81
C THR A 7 -4.94 -7.83 -0.87
N ARG A 8 -5.04 -6.49 -0.76
CA ARG A 8 -5.87 -5.83 0.26
C ARG A 8 -6.85 -4.79 -0.29
N VAL A 9 -6.93 -4.65 -1.60
CA VAL A 9 -7.76 -3.64 -2.29
C VAL A 9 -8.80 -4.34 -3.15
N ASP A 10 -10.05 -3.99 -2.97
CA ASP A 10 -11.09 -4.08 -4.00
C ASP A 10 -11.11 -2.75 -4.77
N ALA A 11 -10.95 -2.80 -6.09
CA ALA A 11 -10.69 -1.60 -6.88
C ALA A 11 -11.80 -0.56 -6.79
N ALA A 12 -13.07 -0.99 -6.75
CA ALA A 12 -14.21 -0.09 -6.72
C ALA A 12 -14.50 0.42 -5.30
N ARG A 13 -14.40 -0.44 -4.29
CA ARG A 13 -14.68 -0.09 -2.89
C ARG A 13 -13.60 0.81 -2.28
N ASP A 14 -12.33 0.52 -2.55
CA ASP A 14 -11.20 1.06 -1.79
C ASP A 14 -10.45 2.19 -2.50
N THR A 15 -11.00 2.69 -3.61
CA THR A 15 -10.44 3.80 -4.36
C THR A 15 -11.35 5.02 -4.24
N LEU A 16 -10.77 6.14 -3.82
CA LEU A 16 -11.44 7.44 -3.81
C LEU A 16 -10.75 8.37 -4.80
N ILE A 17 -11.53 8.97 -5.69
CA ILE A 17 -11.06 10.02 -6.60
C ILE A 17 -11.74 11.32 -6.20
N VAL A 18 -10.94 12.36 -5.94
CA VAL A 18 -11.42 13.72 -5.73
C VAL A 18 -10.95 14.58 -6.89
N GLU A 19 -11.90 15.16 -7.61
CA GLU A 19 -11.65 16.04 -8.75
C GLU A 19 -11.45 17.49 -8.30
N ASN A 20 -10.96 18.34 -9.22
CA ASN A 20 -10.81 19.78 -9.03
C ASN A 20 -9.97 20.17 -7.80
N THR A 21 -8.87 19.46 -7.58
CA THR A 21 -7.91 19.74 -6.51
C THR A 21 -6.68 20.48 -7.04
N PRO A 22 -6.00 21.29 -6.21
CA PRO A 22 -4.75 21.95 -6.62
C PRO A 22 -3.65 20.93 -6.94
N ILE A 23 -3.04 21.04 -8.11
CA ILE A 23 -1.93 20.25 -8.63
C ILE A 23 -0.80 21.20 -9.06
N ASP A 24 0.43 20.70 -9.09
CA ASP A 24 1.59 21.47 -9.55
C ASP A 24 1.36 21.97 -10.99
N TYR A 25 1.67 23.25 -11.25
CA TYR A 25 1.62 23.84 -12.58
C TYR A 25 2.56 23.12 -13.56
N LEU A 26 3.64 22.51 -13.05
CA LEU A 26 4.61 21.74 -13.84
C LEU A 26 4.12 20.33 -14.21
N ASP A 27 3.00 19.86 -13.64
CA ASP A 27 2.45 18.54 -13.93
C ASP A 27 1.67 18.56 -15.25
N PHE A 28 2.35 18.18 -16.33
CA PHE A 28 1.77 18.10 -17.68
C PHE A 28 0.72 16.97 -17.83
N ALA A 29 0.61 16.05 -16.87
CA ALA A 29 -0.41 15.01 -16.88
C ALA A 29 -1.76 15.52 -16.34
N SER A 30 -1.79 16.71 -15.74
CA SER A 30 -3.03 17.37 -15.36
C SER A 30 -3.81 17.84 -16.61
N PRO A 31 -5.16 17.78 -16.59
CA PRO A 31 -5.97 18.16 -17.76
C PRO A 31 -5.88 19.66 -18.06
N VAL A 32 -5.66 20.49 -17.04
CA VAL A 32 -5.43 21.93 -17.13
C VAL A 32 -4.37 22.29 -16.10
N SER A 33 -3.48 23.23 -16.41
CA SER A 33 -2.41 23.59 -15.49
C SER A 33 -2.96 24.22 -14.20
N GLY A 34 -2.64 23.60 -13.06
CA GLY A 34 -3.08 24.00 -11.71
C GLY A 34 -4.24 23.17 -11.14
N PRO A 35 -5.35 22.92 -11.86
CA PRO A 35 -6.40 21.99 -11.42
C PRO A 35 -6.23 20.55 -11.95
N GLY A 36 -6.33 19.56 -11.06
CA GLY A 36 -6.39 18.15 -11.45
C GLY A 36 -7.12 17.29 -10.43
N SER A 37 -6.94 15.97 -10.49
CA SER A 37 -7.54 15.02 -9.55
C SER A 37 -6.50 14.43 -8.60
N LYS A 38 -6.96 13.96 -7.45
CA LYS A 38 -6.18 13.11 -6.55
C LYS A 38 -6.88 11.79 -6.36
N MET A 39 -6.07 10.73 -6.31
CA MET A 39 -6.54 9.37 -6.04
C MET A 39 -5.96 8.91 -4.71
N GLY A 40 -6.84 8.48 -3.81
CA GLY A 40 -6.49 7.74 -2.61
C GLY A 40 -6.84 6.26 -2.81
N ILE A 41 -5.91 5.37 -2.51
CA ILE A 41 -6.14 3.92 -2.52
C ILE A 41 -5.90 3.39 -1.11
N ASP A 42 -6.93 2.83 -0.49
CA ASP A 42 -6.82 2.23 0.84
C ASP A 42 -6.36 0.76 0.73
N ALA A 43 -5.05 0.54 0.89
CA ALA A 43 -4.43 -0.79 0.93
C ALA A 43 -4.20 -1.33 2.36
N THR A 44 -4.93 -0.84 3.36
CA THR A 44 -4.90 -1.38 4.73
C THR A 44 -5.65 -2.71 4.83
N ASN A 45 -5.47 -3.43 5.94
CA ASN A 45 -6.29 -4.60 6.22
C ASN A 45 -7.72 -4.17 6.53
N LYS A 46 -8.71 -4.83 5.94
CA LYS A 46 -10.12 -4.45 6.07
C LYS A 46 -10.71 -5.03 7.35
N TRP A 47 -11.34 -4.18 8.14
CA TRP A 47 -11.96 -4.53 9.42
C TRP A 47 -13.38 -5.08 9.24
N PRO A 48 -13.94 -5.73 10.28
CA PRO A 48 -15.36 -6.05 10.31
C PRO A 48 -16.20 -4.78 10.07
N GLY A 49 -17.09 -4.84 9.09
CA GLY A 49 -17.89 -3.68 8.64
C GLY A 49 -17.45 -3.12 7.28
N GLU A 50 -16.15 -3.20 6.95
CA GLU A 50 -15.63 -2.87 5.61
C GLU A 50 -15.69 -4.08 4.66
N THR A 51 -15.71 -5.28 5.24
CA THR A 51 -15.88 -6.55 4.54
C THR A 51 -16.67 -7.53 5.40
N THR A 52 -17.41 -8.42 4.75
CA THR A 52 -18.08 -9.57 5.40
C THR A 52 -17.26 -10.86 5.30
N ARG A 53 -16.12 -10.81 4.60
CA ARG A 53 -15.23 -11.95 4.38
C ARG A 53 -14.22 -12.08 5.52
N GLU A 54 -13.81 -13.30 5.81
CA GLU A 54 -12.63 -13.56 6.65
C GLU A 54 -11.38 -12.93 6.02
N TRP A 55 -10.58 -12.26 6.83
CA TRP A 55 -9.37 -11.58 6.36
C TRP A 55 -8.12 -12.42 6.61
N GLY A 56 -7.19 -12.41 5.65
CA GLY A 56 -5.96 -13.18 5.74
C GLY A 56 -5.04 -12.72 6.87
N THR A 57 -4.42 -13.67 7.55
CA THR A 57 -3.40 -13.39 8.57
C THR A 57 -2.03 -13.25 7.90
N PRO A 58 -1.34 -12.09 8.01
CA PRO A 58 -0.02 -11.91 7.42
C PRO A 58 1.02 -12.82 8.07
N ILE A 59 1.96 -13.33 7.27
CA ILE A 59 3.11 -14.07 7.78
C ILE A 59 4.03 -13.08 8.51
N THR A 60 4.35 -13.40 9.75
CA THR A 60 5.35 -12.67 10.55
C THR A 60 6.59 -13.52 10.74
N ARG A 61 7.77 -12.93 10.58
CA ARG A 61 9.03 -13.61 10.87
C ARG A 61 9.19 -13.80 12.38
N ASP A 62 9.75 -14.93 12.76
CA ASP A 62 10.20 -15.16 14.13
C ASP A 62 11.40 -14.22 14.44
N LYS A 63 11.29 -13.45 15.53
CA LYS A 63 12.29 -12.44 15.89
C LYS A 63 13.61 -13.07 16.32
N ASP A 64 13.57 -14.22 16.99
CA ASP A 64 14.78 -14.88 17.48
C ASP A 64 15.56 -15.50 16.32
N VAL A 65 14.83 -16.04 15.34
CA VAL A 65 15.42 -16.54 14.09
C VAL A 65 16.07 -15.40 13.30
N VAL A 66 15.37 -14.28 13.12
CA VAL A 66 15.94 -13.11 12.41
C VAL A 66 17.19 -12.62 13.12
N ALA A 67 17.15 -12.42 14.43
CA ALA A 67 18.30 -11.94 15.21
C ALA A 67 19.51 -12.88 15.12
N ARG A 68 19.27 -14.20 15.19
CA ARG A 68 20.33 -15.20 15.03
C ARG A 68 20.97 -15.13 13.66
N ILE A 69 20.17 -15.02 12.60
CA ILE A 69 20.68 -14.97 11.22
C ILE A 69 21.42 -13.66 10.95
N ASP A 70 20.92 -12.53 11.45
CA ASP A 70 21.59 -11.23 11.34
C ASP A 70 22.99 -11.25 11.98
N ALA A 71 23.15 -11.94 13.12
CA ALA A 71 24.42 -12.06 13.81
C ALA A 71 25.49 -12.84 13.00
N ILE A 72 25.07 -13.84 12.24
CA ILE A 72 25.98 -14.70 11.45
C ILE A 72 26.06 -14.31 9.97
N TRP A 73 25.28 -13.32 9.51
CA TRP A 73 25.11 -13.02 8.08
C TRP A 73 26.43 -12.81 7.33
N LYS A 74 27.40 -12.11 7.96
CA LYS A 74 28.72 -11.85 7.37
C LYS A 74 29.60 -13.10 7.26
N ASP A 75 29.41 -14.06 8.16
CA ASP A 75 30.20 -15.30 8.20
C ASP A 75 29.72 -16.30 7.15
N LEU A 76 28.51 -16.12 6.61
CA LEU A 76 27.92 -16.99 5.59
C LEU A 76 28.53 -16.80 4.20
N GLY A 77 29.29 -15.71 3.96
CA GLY A 77 29.95 -15.45 2.69
C GLY A 77 29.01 -15.21 1.51
N LEU A 78 27.80 -14.70 1.78
CA LEU A 78 26.75 -14.36 0.81
C LEU A 78 26.54 -12.84 0.70
#